data_AF-A0A6I3E5D4-F1
#
_entry.id   AF-A0A6I3E5D4-F1
#
_cell.length_a   1.000
_cell.length_b   1.000
_cell.length_c   1.000
_cell.angle_alpha   90.00
_cell.angle_beta   90.00
_cell.angle_gamma   90.00
#
_symmetry.space_group_name_H-M   'P 1'
#
loop_
_entity.id
_entity.type
_entity.pdbx_description
1 polymer ?
#
loop_
_entity_poly.entity_id
_entity_poly.type
_entity_poly.pdbx_seq_one_letter_code
_entity_poly.pdbx_strand_id
1 'polypeptide(L)'
;EGLHWRTRMRFAIDEQGHAGLRRSRSHDVVALQDCAIAHPRVLEAEVFGATWPGAESVMVAAPVGPTVETNETSVLVEYRDGTKHQALGPATLVNDAVGRLWRSRVDGFWQVHPSAPAVLVDAVITAAQPRLSDVVWDLYAGVGLFAGALAPLVSDVVAVESEAASCRDGERNLKDLKTVKVVHERVDKWLRQQADPQQLDAPDIVVLDPPRKGAGASIVGMICGVKPRVVVYVACDPAALARDVALFAAQGYELGELTAYDLFPMTHHVECVAVFTLS
;
A
#
# COMPACT_ATOMS: atom_id res chain seq x y z
N GLU A 1 -14.93 1.50 17.92
CA GLU A 1 -15.24 0.06 18.12
C GLU A 1 -14.27 -0.88 17.37
N GLY A 2 -13.57 -0.43 16.32
CA GLY A 2 -12.53 -1.25 15.68
C GLY A 2 -13.07 -2.40 14.81
N LEU A 3 -14.37 -2.37 14.51
CA LEU A 3 -15.10 -3.35 13.72
C LEU A 3 -15.41 -2.79 12.33
N HIS A 4 -15.79 -3.68 11.40
CA HIS A 4 -16.40 -3.33 10.11
C HIS A 4 -15.61 -2.39 9.19
N TRP A 5 -14.28 -2.43 9.25
CA TRP A 5 -13.41 -1.51 8.51
C TRP A 5 -12.74 -2.16 7.31
N ARG A 6 -12.62 -3.49 7.24
CA ARG A 6 -11.78 -4.15 6.24
C ARG A 6 -12.51 -4.32 4.92
N THR A 7 -12.11 -3.55 3.92
CA THR A 7 -12.77 -3.47 2.60
C THR A 7 -12.26 -4.49 1.59
N ARG A 8 -11.09 -5.08 1.85
CA ARG A 8 -10.51 -6.18 1.05
C ARG A 8 -10.15 -7.35 1.93
N MET A 9 -10.73 -8.51 1.63
CA MET A 9 -10.54 -9.73 2.40
C MET A 9 -10.33 -10.92 1.47
N ARG A 10 -9.46 -11.83 1.89
CA ARG A 10 -9.25 -13.12 1.25
C ARG A 10 -9.63 -14.20 2.24
N PHE A 11 -10.63 -14.98 1.89
CA PHE A 11 -11.09 -16.13 2.67
C PHE A 11 -10.47 -17.39 2.07
N ALA A 12 -9.91 -18.25 2.93
CA ALA A 12 -9.47 -19.58 2.52
C ALA A 12 -10.69 -20.49 2.39
N ILE A 13 -10.62 -21.46 1.48
CA ILE A 13 -11.70 -22.42 1.26
C ILE A 13 -11.32 -23.77 1.89
N ASP A 14 -12.22 -24.33 2.70
CA ASP A 14 -12.03 -25.66 3.31
C ASP A 14 -12.27 -26.80 2.30
N GLU A 15 -12.07 -28.05 2.73
CA GLU A 15 -12.25 -29.22 1.86
C GLU A 15 -13.71 -29.44 1.41
N GLN A 16 -14.67 -28.88 2.16
CA GLN A 16 -16.10 -28.93 1.84
C GLN A 16 -16.54 -27.76 0.95
N GLY A 17 -15.64 -26.82 0.63
CA GLY A 17 -15.93 -25.66 -0.21
C GLY A 17 -16.46 -24.45 0.56
N HIS A 18 -16.39 -24.42 1.89
CA HIS A 18 -16.84 -23.27 2.68
C HIS A 18 -15.73 -22.24 2.87
N ALA A 19 -16.12 -20.97 2.86
CA ALA A 19 -15.21 -19.86 3.08
C ALA A 19 -14.93 -19.63 4.58
N GLY A 20 -13.67 -19.34 4.89
CA GLY A 20 -13.25 -19.12 6.26
C GLY A 20 -11.90 -18.42 6.38
N LEU A 21 -11.36 -18.39 7.60
CA LEU A 21 -10.02 -17.91 7.89
C LEU A 21 -9.16 -19.04 8.44
N ARG A 22 -7.86 -19.00 8.17
CA ARG A 22 -6.94 -19.97 8.74
C ARG A 22 -6.78 -19.75 10.24
N ARG A 23 -6.83 -20.83 11.01
CA ARG A 23 -6.49 -20.79 12.44
C ARG A 23 -5.04 -20.30 12.61
N SER A 24 -4.80 -19.54 13.67
CA SER A 24 -3.46 -19.01 13.97
C SER A 24 -2.40 -20.10 13.94
N ARG A 25 -1.35 -19.88 13.12
CA ARG A 25 -0.23 -20.82 12.91
C ARG A 25 -0.65 -22.22 12.43
N SER A 26 -1.75 -22.33 11.69
CA SER A 26 -2.23 -23.57 11.08
C SER A 26 -2.66 -23.37 9.62
N HIS A 27 -2.74 -24.46 8.88
CA HIS A 27 -3.40 -24.51 7.57
C HIS A 27 -4.90 -24.82 7.69
N ASP A 28 -5.39 -25.18 8.88
CA ASP A 28 -6.79 -25.47 9.13
C ASP A 28 -7.66 -24.24 8.89
N VAL A 29 -8.67 -24.38 8.02
CA VAL A 29 -9.66 -23.34 7.77
C VAL A 29 -10.78 -23.47 8.79
N VAL A 30 -11.09 -22.36 9.47
CA VAL A 30 -12.29 -22.22 10.29
C VAL A 30 -13.35 -21.58 9.41
N ALA A 31 -14.32 -22.37 8.97
CA ALA A 31 -15.47 -21.86 8.23
C ALA A 31 -16.21 -20.80 9.06
N LEU A 32 -16.59 -19.70 8.41
CA LEU A 32 -17.22 -18.56 9.06
C LEU A 32 -18.62 -18.35 8.53
N GLN A 33 -19.48 -17.76 9.36
CA GLN A 33 -20.79 -17.24 8.96
C GLN A 33 -20.80 -15.71 8.92
N ASP A 34 -19.86 -15.09 9.63
CA ASP A 34 -19.66 -13.64 9.70
C ASP A 34 -18.19 -13.34 10.02
N CYS A 35 -17.78 -12.10 9.80
CA CYS A 35 -16.45 -11.61 10.16
C CYS A 35 -16.52 -10.18 10.70
N ALA A 36 -16.28 -10.01 12.00
CA ALA A 36 -16.47 -8.75 12.71
C ALA A 36 -15.62 -7.57 12.18
N ILE A 37 -14.48 -7.84 11.55
CA ILE A 37 -13.65 -6.78 10.93
C ILE A 37 -14.06 -6.49 9.48
N ALA A 38 -14.85 -7.35 8.83
CA ALA A 38 -15.26 -7.18 7.44
C ALA A 38 -16.22 -6.00 7.31
N HIS A 39 -15.93 -5.12 6.36
CA HIS A 39 -16.83 -4.04 6.01
C HIS A 39 -18.20 -4.60 5.56
N PRO A 40 -19.34 -3.93 5.83
CA PRO A 40 -20.67 -4.47 5.50
C PRO A 40 -20.82 -4.86 4.02
N ARG A 41 -20.28 -4.04 3.12
CA ARG A 41 -20.23 -4.34 1.66
C ARG A 41 -19.46 -5.62 1.30
N VAL A 42 -18.50 -6.05 2.12
CA VAL A 42 -17.81 -7.34 1.95
C VAL A 42 -18.72 -8.49 2.38
N LEU A 43 -19.50 -8.30 3.45
CA LEU A 43 -20.47 -9.29 3.94
C LEU A 43 -21.66 -9.47 2.99
N GLU A 44 -22.10 -8.38 2.35
CA GLU A 44 -23.16 -8.36 1.31
C GLU A 44 -22.82 -9.20 0.08
N ALA A 45 -21.55 -9.59 -0.12
CA ALA A 45 -21.16 -10.52 -1.19
C ALA A 45 -21.56 -11.98 -0.91
N GLU A 46 -22.14 -12.26 0.26
CA GLU A 46 -22.67 -13.56 0.69
C GLU A 46 -21.70 -14.74 0.54
N VAL A 47 -20.38 -14.47 0.65
CA VAL A 47 -19.34 -15.49 0.44
C VAL A 47 -19.43 -16.67 1.41
N PHE A 48 -19.93 -16.42 2.62
CA PHE A 48 -20.15 -17.45 3.64
C PHE A 48 -21.42 -18.30 3.41
N GLY A 49 -22.38 -17.78 2.65
CA GLY A 49 -23.61 -18.50 2.30
C GLY A 49 -23.48 -19.38 1.06
N ALA A 50 -22.40 -19.21 0.28
CA ALA A 50 -22.11 -19.96 -0.93
C ALA A 50 -21.07 -21.07 -0.71
N THR A 51 -21.02 -22.02 -1.64
CA THR A 51 -19.96 -23.04 -1.71
C THR A 51 -19.04 -22.77 -2.90
N TRP A 52 -17.75 -23.06 -2.74
CA TRP A 52 -16.71 -22.76 -3.71
C TRP A 52 -15.89 -24.02 -4.07
N PRO A 53 -16.47 -25.02 -4.76
CA PRO A 53 -15.79 -26.29 -5.01
C PRO A 53 -14.48 -26.11 -5.79
N GLY A 54 -13.40 -26.70 -5.29
CA GLY A 54 -12.08 -26.69 -5.92
C GLY A 54 -11.30 -25.38 -5.79
N ALA A 55 -11.90 -24.31 -5.25
CA ALA A 55 -11.20 -23.06 -4.98
C ALA A 55 -10.18 -23.23 -3.84
N GLU A 56 -9.08 -22.48 -3.92
CA GLU A 56 -8.14 -22.32 -2.81
C GLU A 56 -8.53 -21.13 -1.94
N SER A 57 -8.96 -20.03 -2.57
CA SER A 57 -9.40 -18.84 -1.85
C SER A 57 -10.42 -18.03 -2.65
N VAL A 58 -11.20 -17.25 -1.91
CA VAL A 58 -12.13 -16.25 -2.46
C VAL A 58 -11.75 -14.90 -1.91
N MET A 59 -11.43 -13.97 -2.79
CA MET A 59 -11.14 -12.58 -2.47
C MET A 59 -12.37 -11.73 -2.72
N VAL A 60 -12.74 -10.92 -1.74
CA VAL A 60 -13.80 -9.92 -1.84
C VAL A 60 -13.19 -8.55 -1.64
N ALA A 61 -13.55 -7.63 -2.51
CA ALA A 61 -13.10 -6.24 -2.43
C ALA A 61 -14.28 -5.30 -2.68
N ALA A 62 -14.54 -4.42 -1.71
CA ALA A 62 -15.51 -3.36 -1.83
C ALA A 62 -14.78 -2.03 -2.02
N PRO A 63 -15.11 -1.24 -3.07
CA PRO A 63 -14.53 0.08 -3.21
C PRO A 63 -15.08 1.02 -2.14
N VAL A 64 -14.32 2.05 -1.79
CA VAL A 64 -14.72 3.02 -0.77
C VAL A 64 -14.39 4.45 -1.18
N GLY A 65 -15.19 5.37 -0.68
CA GLY A 65 -15.02 6.81 -0.86
C GLY A 65 -16.34 7.53 -1.10
N PRO A 66 -16.36 8.87 -1.00
CA PRO A 66 -17.59 9.65 -0.99
C PRO A 66 -18.36 9.63 -2.32
N THR A 67 -17.69 9.38 -3.46
CA THR A 67 -18.31 9.35 -4.79
C THR A 67 -18.49 7.95 -5.38
N VAL A 68 -18.16 6.90 -4.61
CA VAL A 68 -18.17 5.51 -5.10
C VAL A 68 -19.57 4.89 -4.94
N GLU A 69 -20.09 4.30 -6.03
CA GLU A 69 -21.37 3.59 -6.00
C GLU A 69 -21.29 2.28 -5.18
N THR A 70 -22.39 1.95 -4.49
CA THR A 70 -22.43 0.84 -3.51
C THR A 70 -22.49 -0.56 -4.13
N ASN A 71 -22.84 -0.67 -5.42
CA ASN A 71 -23.02 -1.93 -6.16
C ASN A 71 -21.73 -2.51 -6.78
N GLU A 72 -20.57 -1.85 -6.63
CA GLU A 72 -19.32 -2.25 -7.28
C GLU A 72 -18.48 -3.29 -6.50
N THR A 73 -19.05 -4.05 -5.56
CA THR A 73 -18.29 -5.09 -4.86
C THR A 73 -17.85 -6.19 -5.84
N SER A 74 -16.59 -6.60 -5.74
CA SER A 74 -15.99 -7.62 -6.60
C SER A 74 -15.61 -8.88 -5.83
N VAL A 75 -15.84 -10.03 -6.46
CA VAL A 75 -15.46 -11.35 -5.96
C VAL A 75 -14.56 -12.06 -6.97
N LEU A 76 -13.35 -12.40 -6.54
CA LEU A 76 -12.34 -13.10 -7.32
C LEU A 76 -12.02 -14.44 -6.67
N VAL A 77 -12.19 -15.52 -7.43
CA VAL A 77 -11.89 -16.89 -6.99
C VAL A 77 -10.52 -17.29 -7.50
N GLU A 78 -9.68 -17.84 -6.64
CA GLU A 78 -8.35 -18.38 -6.99
C GLU A 78 -8.32 -19.88 -6.72
N TYR A 79 -7.89 -20.65 -7.71
CA TYR A 79 -7.77 -22.10 -7.67
C TYR A 79 -6.32 -22.52 -7.43
N ARG A 80 -6.11 -23.76 -6.99
CA ARG A 80 -4.78 -24.31 -6.62
C ARG A 80 -3.78 -24.35 -7.77
N ASP A 81 -4.26 -24.35 -9.01
CA ASP A 81 -3.44 -24.28 -10.22
C ASP A 81 -3.00 -22.84 -10.56
N GLY A 82 -3.38 -21.86 -9.73
CA GLY A 82 -3.14 -20.43 -9.94
C GLY A 82 -4.17 -19.75 -10.85
N THR A 83 -5.15 -20.49 -11.38
CA THR A 83 -6.22 -19.92 -12.18
C THR A 83 -7.06 -18.96 -11.34
N LYS A 84 -7.40 -17.81 -11.91
CA LYS A 84 -8.24 -16.79 -11.28
C LYS A 84 -9.52 -16.59 -12.10
N HIS A 85 -10.67 -16.58 -11.43
CA HIS A 85 -11.97 -16.37 -12.04
C HIS A 85 -12.73 -15.22 -11.37
N GLN A 86 -13.10 -14.21 -12.15
CA GLN A 86 -13.93 -13.10 -11.66
C GLN A 86 -15.38 -13.58 -11.54
N ALA A 87 -15.80 -13.93 -10.33
CA ALA A 87 -17.14 -14.45 -10.07
C ALA A 87 -18.21 -13.34 -10.02
N LEU A 88 -17.86 -12.16 -9.50
CA LEU A 88 -18.77 -11.01 -9.40
C LEU A 88 -18.00 -9.71 -9.58
N GLY A 89 -18.66 -8.70 -10.16
CA GLY A 89 -18.14 -7.34 -10.24
C GLY A 89 -16.93 -7.19 -11.18
N PRO A 90 -16.39 -5.97 -11.29
CA PRO A 90 -15.27 -5.69 -12.18
C PRO A 90 -13.93 -6.21 -11.63
N ALA A 91 -13.00 -6.56 -12.50
CA ALA A 91 -11.63 -6.95 -12.12
C ALA A 91 -10.78 -5.76 -11.60
N THR A 92 -11.25 -4.53 -11.81
CA THR A 92 -10.63 -3.29 -11.33
C THR A 92 -11.68 -2.48 -10.58
N LEU A 93 -11.31 -2.02 -9.40
CA LEU A 93 -12.14 -1.18 -8.54
C LEU A 93 -11.67 0.26 -8.58
N VAL A 94 -12.61 1.19 -8.39
CA VAL A 94 -12.33 2.62 -8.27
C VAL A 94 -12.61 3.04 -6.83
N ASN A 95 -11.59 3.54 -6.14
CA ASN A 95 -11.75 4.14 -4.81
C ASN A 95 -11.66 5.65 -4.91
N ASP A 96 -12.41 6.36 -4.08
CA ASP A 96 -12.29 7.81 -3.95
C ASP A 96 -11.57 8.14 -2.65
N ALA A 97 -10.39 8.73 -2.79
CA ALA A 97 -9.58 9.16 -1.67
C ALA A 97 -8.73 10.36 -2.06
N VAL A 98 -8.55 11.29 -1.10
CA VAL A 98 -7.66 12.44 -1.27
C VAL A 98 -8.03 13.27 -2.51
N GLY A 99 -9.33 13.43 -2.76
CA GLY A 99 -9.87 14.19 -3.89
C GLY A 99 -9.60 13.58 -5.26
N ARG A 100 -9.24 12.30 -5.35
CA ARG A 100 -8.91 11.60 -6.60
C ARG A 100 -9.52 10.20 -6.65
N LEU A 101 -9.78 9.74 -7.87
CA LEU A 101 -10.24 8.38 -8.16
C LEU A 101 -9.06 7.45 -8.45
N TRP A 102 -8.91 6.43 -7.62
CA TRP A 102 -7.83 5.46 -7.65
C TRP A 102 -8.30 4.12 -8.20
N ARG A 103 -7.81 3.76 -9.38
CA ARG A 103 -8.07 2.47 -10.00
C ARG A 103 -7.02 1.48 -9.54
N SER A 104 -7.47 0.36 -8.99
CA SER A 104 -6.61 -0.77 -8.64
C SER A 104 -7.31 -2.08 -8.94
N ARG A 105 -6.55 -3.09 -9.39
CA ARG A 105 -7.10 -4.43 -9.51
C ARG A 105 -7.57 -4.98 -8.17
N VAL A 106 -8.53 -5.90 -8.24
CA VAL A 106 -9.06 -6.61 -7.05
C VAL A 106 -7.94 -7.34 -6.31
N ASP A 107 -7.05 -8.00 -7.05
CA ASP A 107 -5.89 -8.73 -6.53
C ASP A 107 -4.63 -7.87 -6.35
N GLY A 108 -4.71 -6.58 -6.66
CA GLY A 108 -3.65 -5.61 -6.43
C GLY A 108 -3.70 -5.01 -5.01
N PHE A 109 -2.62 -4.35 -4.61
CA PHE A 109 -2.59 -3.66 -3.32
C PHE A 109 -3.44 -2.38 -3.37
N TRP A 110 -4.23 -2.19 -2.31
CA TRP A 110 -4.90 -0.96 -1.94
C TRP A 110 -5.07 -0.98 -0.42
N GLN A 111 -5.14 0.20 0.18
CA GLN A 111 -5.35 0.32 1.62
C GLN A 111 -6.67 -0.35 2.03
N VAL A 112 -6.58 -1.30 2.96
CA VAL A 112 -7.72 -2.14 3.37
C VAL A 112 -8.68 -1.43 4.32
N HIS A 113 -8.24 -0.33 4.93
CA HIS A 113 -9.04 0.50 5.82
C HIS A 113 -9.51 1.76 5.05
N PRO A 114 -10.80 2.12 5.05
CA PRO A 114 -11.34 3.22 4.27
C PRO A 114 -10.67 4.57 4.53
N SER A 115 -10.34 4.83 5.80
CA SER A 115 -9.66 6.06 6.21
C SER A 115 -8.16 6.06 5.97
N ALA A 116 -7.52 4.91 5.74
CA ALA A 116 -6.06 4.81 5.67
C ALA A 116 -5.44 5.69 4.57
N PRO A 117 -5.98 5.77 3.34
CA PRO A 117 -5.43 6.65 2.33
C PRO A 117 -5.33 8.11 2.77
N ALA A 118 -6.41 8.66 3.36
CA ALA A 118 -6.43 10.05 3.80
C ALA A 118 -5.51 10.28 5.00
N VAL A 119 -5.55 9.38 5.99
CA VAL A 119 -4.71 9.47 7.19
C VAL A 119 -3.22 9.39 6.86
N LEU A 120 -2.82 8.44 6.01
CA LEU A 120 -1.42 8.26 5.65
C LEU A 120 -0.90 9.37 4.75
N VAL A 121 -1.71 9.85 3.80
CA VAL A 121 -1.30 10.99 2.96
C VAL A 121 -1.14 12.26 3.79
N ASP A 122 -2.07 12.54 4.70
CA ASP A 122 -1.96 13.69 5.61
C ASP A 122 -0.69 13.62 6.48
N ALA A 123 -0.42 12.43 7.04
CA ALA A 123 0.79 12.17 7.80
C ALA A 123 2.06 12.39 6.97
N VAL A 124 2.10 11.87 5.74
CA VAL A 124 3.24 12.00 4.84
C VAL A 124 3.47 13.45 4.42
N ILE A 125 2.43 14.19 4.05
CA ILE A 125 2.55 15.61 3.68
C ILE A 125 3.02 16.44 4.87
N THR A 126 2.46 16.21 6.06
CA THR A 126 2.84 16.91 7.29
C THR A 126 4.31 16.64 7.63
N ALA A 127 4.75 15.39 7.55
CA ALA A 127 6.12 14.97 7.80
C ALA A 127 7.12 15.52 6.76
N ALA A 128 6.78 15.47 5.47
CA ALA A 128 7.67 15.86 4.39
C ALA A 128 7.89 17.38 4.31
N GLN A 129 6.89 18.17 4.72
CA GLN A 129 6.87 19.62 4.57
C GLN A 129 7.31 20.04 3.15
N PRO A 130 6.54 19.63 2.11
CA PRO A 130 6.93 19.82 0.72
C PRO A 130 6.99 21.30 0.33
N ARG A 131 7.92 21.62 -0.55
CA ARG A 131 8.07 22.93 -1.19
C ARG A 131 7.88 22.77 -2.68
N LEU A 132 7.37 23.82 -3.34
CA LEU A 132 7.15 23.82 -4.79
C LEU A 132 8.42 23.53 -5.62
N SER A 133 9.61 23.75 -5.06
CA SER A 133 10.89 23.47 -5.71
C SER A 133 11.41 22.05 -5.48
N ASP A 134 10.80 21.28 -4.56
CA ASP A 134 11.35 19.99 -4.14
C ASP A 134 11.20 18.93 -5.25
N VAL A 135 12.17 18.02 -5.32
CA VAL A 135 12.07 16.75 -6.07
C VAL A 135 11.77 15.62 -5.09
N VAL A 136 10.76 14.81 -5.40
CA VAL A 136 10.30 13.69 -4.56
C VAL A 136 10.61 12.35 -5.21
N TRP A 137 11.15 11.40 -4.46
CA TRP A 137 11.13 9.98 -4.83
C TRP A 137 10.11 9.23 -3.96
N ASP A 138 9.08 8.67 -4.59
CA ASP A 138 8.09 7.77 -3.97
C ASP A 138 8.50 6.32 -4.28
N LEU A 139 9.08 5.64 -3.29
CA LEU A 139 9.61 4.29 -3.42
C LEU A 139 8.57 3.27 -2.93
N TYR A 140 8.39 2.19 -3.70
CA TYR A 140 7.30 1.22 -3.49
C TYR A 140 5.92 1.87 -3.71
N ALA A 141 5.82 2.69 -4.77
CA ALA A 141 4.70 3.59 -4.98
C ALA A 141 3.34 2.90 -5.20
N GLY A 142 3.32 1.59 -5.49
CA GLY A 142 2.10 0.85 -5.77
C GLY A 142 1.31 1.49 -6.91
N VAL A 143 0.08 1.91 -6.61
CA VAL A 143 -0.81 2.59 -7.57
C VAL A 143 -0.67 4.12 -7.57
N GLY A 144 0.33 4.65 -6.86
CA GLY A 144 0.73 6.06 -6.89
C GLY A 144 0.07 6.97 -5.86
N LEU A 145 -0.41 6.43 -4.73
CA LEU A 145 -1.17 7.20 -3.73
C LEU A 145 -0.41 8.43 -3.23
N PHE A 146 0.83 8.24 -2.75
CA PHE A 146 1.65 9.33 -2.23
C PHE A 146 2.14 10.24 -3.35
N ALA A 147 2.62 9.66 -4.46
CA ALA A 147 3.03 10.43 -5.62
C ALA A 147 1.94 11.40 -6.12
N GLY A 148 0.70 10.93 -6.26
CA GLY A 148 -0.41 11.77 -6.73
C GLY A 148 -0.84 12.84 -5.73
N ALA A 149 -0.64 12.61 -4.43
CA ALA A 149 -0.91 13.60 -3.39
C ALA A 149 0.18 14.67 -3.26
N LEU A 150 1.45 14.29 -3.50
CA LEU A 150 2.60 15.20 -3.42
C LEU A 150 2.82 16.00 -4.70
N ALA A 151 2.44 15.48 -5.86
CA ALA A 151 2.67 16.13 -7.16
C ALA A 151 2.18 17.58 -7.27
N PRO A 152 1.04 18.01 -6.67
CA PRO A 152 0.61 19.40 -6.70
C PRO A 152 1.42 20.33 -5.78
N LEU A 153 2.28 19.80 -4.92
CA LEU A 153 2.98 20.51 -3.84
C LEU A 153 4.48 20.66 -4.09
N VAL A 154 5.00 20.05 -5.15
CA VAL A 154 6.43 19.90 -5.45
C VAL A 154 6.72 20.10 -6.93
N SER A 155 8.01 20.18 -7.31
CA SER A 155 8.40 20.35 -8.72
C SER A 155 8.13 19.08 -9.50
N ASP A 156 8.71 17.96 -9.04
CA ASP A 156 8.70 16.69 -9.75
C ASP A 156 8.60 15.52 -8.78
N VAL A 157 7.94 14.45 -9.21
CA VAL A 157 7.84 13.19 -8.45
C VAL A 157 8.27 12.03 -9.32
N VAL A 158 9.17 11.19 -8.80
CA VAL A 158 9.49 9.89 -9.40
C VAL A 158 8.89 8.78 -8.54
N ALA A 159 7.91 8.07 -9.09
CA ALA A 159 7.22 6.97 -8.44
C ALA A 159 7.78 5.62 -8.94
N VAL A 160 8.41 4.84 -8.07
CA VAL A 160 9.10 3.60 -8.43
C VAL A 160 8.33 2.39 -7.90
N GLU A 161 7.89 1.52 -8.82
CA GLU A 161 7.14 0.30 -8.51
C GLU A 161 7.69 -0.89 -9.30
N SER A 162 7.80 -2.05 -8.64
CA SER A 162 8.35 -3.28 -9.21
C SER A 162 7.30 -4.21 -9.83
N GLU A 163 6.05 -4.11 -9.41
CA GLU A 163 4.96 -4.92 -9.93
C GLU A 163 4.37 -4.23 -11.16
N ALA A 164 4.63 -4.82 -12.33
CA ALA A 164 4.23 -4.28 -13.64
C ALA A 164 2.77 -3.84 -13.71
N ALA A 165 1.90 -4.53 -12.97
CA ALA A 165 0.47 -4.33 -13.07
C ALA A 165 0.00 -3.17 -12.16
N SER A 166 0.57 -2.98 -10.96
CA SER A 166 0.43 -1.78 -10.13
C SER A 166 1.04 -0.56 -10.83
N CYS A 167 2.17 -0.72 -11.51
CA CYS A 167 2.75 0.34 -12.32
C CYS A 167 1.78 0.84 -13.42
N ARG A 168 1.14 -0.08 -14.17
CA ARG A 168 0.10 0.29 -15.15
C ARG A 168 -1.10 0.98 -14.51
N ASP A 169 -1.51 0.53 -13.33
CA ASP A 169 -2.58 1.17 -12.57
C ASP A 169 -2.17 2.59 -12.14
N GLY A 170 -0.93 2.78 -11.69
CA GLY A 170 -0.33 4.06 -11.35
C GLY A 170 -0.22 5.03 -12.54
N GLU A 171 0.32 4.59 -13.68
CA GLU A 171 0.37 5.38 -14.92
C GLU A 171 -1.01 5.90 -15.31
N ARG A 172 -2.05 5.07 -15.17
CA ARG A 172 -3.43 5.47 -15.46
C ARG A 172 -3.98 6.45 -14.43
N ASN A 173 -3.68 6.26 -13.13
CA ASN A 173 -4.16 7.11 -12.04
C ASN A 173 -3.49 8.49 -12.02
N LEU A 174 -2.26 8.58 -12.55
CA LEU A 174 -1.41 9.76 -12.50
C LEU A 174 -1.27 10.46 -13.86
N LYS A 175 -1.98 9.99 -14.90
CA LYS A 175 -1.84 10.48 -16.28
C LYS A 175 -2.05 11.99 -16.46
N ASP A 176 -2.85 12.61 -15.60
CA ASP A 176 -3.14 14.05 -15.61
C ASP A 176 -2.05 14.88 -14.92
N LEU A 177 -1.19 14.24 -14.12
CA LEU A 177 -0.12 14.87 -13.36
C LEU A 177 1.19 14.80 -14.15
N LYS A 178 1.43 15.83 -14.98
CA LYS A 178 2.58 15.89 -15.89
C LYS A 178 3.95 15.92 -15.20
N THR A 179 3.99 16.28 -13.91
CA THR A 179 5.18 16.33 -13.06
C THR A 179 5.50 14.98 -12.41
N VAL A 180 4.69 13.94 -12.67
CA VAL A 180 4.92 12.60 -12.11
C VAL A 180 5.46 11.66 -13.17
N LYS A 181 6.61 11.05 -12.90
CA LYS A 181 7.19 9.98 -13.69
C LYS A 181 7.02 8.66 -12.95
N VAL A 182 6.23 7.75 -13.52
CA VAL A 182 6.12 6.38 -13.03
C VAL A 182 7.22 5.52 -13.65
N VAL A 183 7.92 4.74 -12.84
CA VAL A 183 9.04 3.88 -13.25
C VAL A 183 8.76 2.44 -12.83
N HIS A 184 8.66 1.55 -13.81
CA HIS A 184 8.59 0.11 -13.58
C HIS A 184 9.99 -0.48 -13.37
N GLU A 185 10.43 -0.55 -12.12
CA GLU A 185 11.73 -1.13 -11.75
C GLU A 185 11.74 -1.53 -10.27
N ARG A 186 12.59 -2.49 -9.91
CA ARG A 186 12.86 -2.76 -8.50
C ARG A 186 13.59 -1.58 -7.86
N VAL A 187 13.11 -1.13 -6.70
CA VAL A 187 13.72 -0.01 -5.94
C VAL A 187 15.24 -0.18 -5.77
N ASP A 188 15.72 -1.39 -5.44
CA ASP A 188 17.16 -1.64 -5.26
C ASP A 188 17.98 -1.50 -6.55
N LYS A 189 17.39 -1.86 -7.69
CA LYS A 189 18.05 -1.73 -9.00
C LYS A 189 17.99 -0.28 -9.49
N TRP A 190 16.85 0.38 -9.31
CA TRP A 190 16.66 1.77 -9.69
C TRP A 190 17.58 2.72 -8.92
N LEU A 191 17.67 2.58 -7.58
CA LEU A 191 18.57 3.41 -6.76
C LEU A 191 20.05 3.25 -7.16
N ARG A 192 20.50 2.04 -7.52
CA ARG A 192 21.87 1.82 -8.02
C ARG A 192 22.14 2.56 -9.33
N GLN A 193 21.13 2.69 -10.19
CA GLN A 193 21.25 3.46 -11.43
C GLN A 193 21.36 4.97 -11.16
N GLN A 194 20.71 5.46 -10.10
CA GLN A 194 20.76 6.88 -9.70
C GLN A 194 22.04 7.26 -8.95
N ALA A 195 22.92 6.30 -8.63
CA ALA A 195 24.21 6.58 -8.02
C ALA A 195 25.19 7.29 -8.98
N ASP A 196 24.87 7.36 -10.27
CA ASP A 196 25.60 8.14 -11.26
C ASP A 196 25.16 9.62 -11.20
N PRO A 197 26.03 10.56 -10.76
CA PRO A 197 25.69 11.97 -10.58
C PRO A 197 25.20 12.69 -11.85
N GLN A 198 25.30 12.06 -13.02
CA GLN A 198 24.90 12.65 -14.30
C GLN A 198 23.44 12.34 -14.70
N GLN A 199 22.73 11.47 -13.97
CA GLN A 199 21.47 10.89 -14.48
C GLN A 199 20.18 11.57 -13.99
N LEU A 200 20.13 12.15 -12.77
CA LEU A 200 18.97 12.86 -12.23
C LEU A 200 19.38 13.90 -11.18
N ASP A 201 18.52 14.90 -10.98
CA ASP A 201 18.59 15.77 -9.80
C ASP A 201 18.34 14.93 -8.54
N ALA A 202 19.17 15.15 -7.52
CA ALA A 202 19.02 14.48 -6.23
C ALA A 202 17.67 14.88 -5.58
N PRO A 203 16.99 13.94 -4.89
CA PRO A 203 15.71 14.24 -4.28
C PRO A 203 15.90 15.13 -3.05
N ASP A 204 14.97 16.05 -2.82
CA ASP A 204 14.83 16.74 -1.54
C ASP A 204 14.08 15.86 -0.53
N ILE A 205 13.14 15.05 -1.03
CA ILE A 205 12.23 14.22 -0.22
C ILE A 205 12.26 12.79 -0.75
N VAL A 206 12.41 11.82 0.16
CA VAL A 206 12.16 10.40 -0.14
C VAL A 206 11.00 9.90 0.71
N VAL A 207 9.98 9.37 0.07
CA VAL A 207 8.90 8.62 0.73
C VAL A 207 9.10 7.14 0.44
N LEU A 208 8.98 6.28 1.45
CA LEU A 208 9.03 4.83 1.26
C LEU A 208 7.97 4.10 2.08
N ASP A 209 7.28 3.16 1.44
CA ASP A 209 6.33 2.20 2.05
C ASP A 209 6.77 0.76 1.74
N PRO A 210 7.88 0.28 2.33
CA PRO A 210 8.44 -1.02 1.99
C PRO A 210 7.58 -2.18 2.55
N PRO A 211 7.76 -3.41 2.01
CA PRO A 211 7.13 -4.60 2.57
C PRO A 211 7.55 -4.84 4.04
N ARG A 212 6.79 -5.66 4.77
CA ARG A 212 6.97 -6.01 6.21
C ARG A 212 8.40 -6.37 6.67
N LYS A 213 9.29 -6.77 5.76
CA LYS A 213 10.70 -7.03 6.08
C LYS A 213 11.53 -5.75 6.33
N GLY A 214 11.01 -4.58 5.94
CA GLY A 214 11.70 -3.29 5.93
C GLY A 214 12.45 -3.02 4.62
N ALA A 215 13.09 -1.86 4.55
CA ALA A 215 13.94 -1.43 3.45
C ALA A 215 15.31 -2.12 3.51
N GLY A 216 15.88 -2.26 4.71
CA GLY A 216 17.16 -2.92 4.96
C GLY A 216 18.39 -2.12 4.51
N ALA A 217 19.56 -2.58 4.95
CA ALA A 217 20.83 -1.83 4.89
C ALA A 217 21.21 -1.32 3.50
N SER A 218 21.01 -2.12 2.44
CA SER A 218 21.35 -1.70 1.08
C SER A 218 20.50 -0.54 0.59
N ILE A 219 19.19 -0.55 0.86
CA ILE A 219 18.28 0.52 0.43
C ILE A 219 18.54 1.78 1.26
N VAL A 220 18.62 1.64 2.59
CA VAL A 220 18.90 2.75 3.50
C VAL A 220 20.21 3.45 3.13
N GLY A 221 21.29 2.69 2.89
CA GLY A 221 22.58 3.26 2.48
C GLY A 221 22.52 4.03 1.16
N MET A 222 21.75 3.55 0.17
CA MET A 222 21.58 4.27 -1.10
C MET A 222 20.74 5.53 -0.96
N ILE A 223 19.67 5.50 -0.15
CA ILE A 223 18.85 6.68 0.16
C ILE A 223 19.69 7.74 0.87
N CYS A 224 20.42 7.37 1.92
CA CYS A 224 21.29 8.30 2.64
C CYS A 224 22.43 8.84 1.75
N GLY A 225 22.91 8.04 0.78
CA GLY A 225 23.96 8.43 -0.16
C GLY A 225 23.59 9.62 -1.06
N VAL A 226 22.30 9.77 -1.40
CA VAL A 226 21.80 10.93 -2.18
C VAL A 226 21.35 12.11 -1.30
N LYS A 227 21.51 11.98 0.02
CA LYS A 227 21.33 13.03 1.02
C LYS A 227 20.03 13.84 0.90
N PRO A 228 18.85 13.20 0.80
CA PRO A 228 17.60 13.95 0.84
C PRO A 228 17.50 14.74 2.15
N ARG A 229 16.89 15.92 2.07
CA ARG A 229 16.60 16.74 3.23
C ARG A 229 15.73 16.00 4.25
N VAL A 230 14.76 15.24 3.76
CA VAL A 230 13.83 14.47 4.59
C VAL A 230 13.52 13.11 3.98
N VAL A 231 13.44 12.09 4.83
CA VAL A 231 12.94 10.77 4.49
C VAL A 231 11.70 10.50 5.33
N VAL A 232 10.59 10.19 4.68
CA VAL A 232 9.34 9.80 5.34
C VAL A 232 9.10 8.31 5.10
N TYR A 233 9.17 7.53 6.18
CA TYR A 233 9.05 6.08 6.15
C TYR A 233 7.68 5.66 6.69
N VAL A 234 6.86 5.05 5.85
CA VAL A 234 5.58 4.41 6.21
C VAL A 234 5.82 2.92 6.44
N ALA A 235 5.42 2.37 7.58
CA ALA A 235 5.76 1.00 7.96
C ALA A 235 4.63 0.29 8.73
N CYS A 236 4.19 -0.86 8.22
CA CYS A 236 3.23 -1.74 8.88
C CYS A 236 3.85 -2.76 9.87
N ASP A 237 5.19 -2.81 9.97
CA ASP A 237 5.94 -3.66 10.90
C ASP A 237 6.90 -2.80 11.76
N PRO A 238 6.55 -2.52 13.03
CA PRO A 238 7.37 -1.70 13.92
C PRO A 238 8.76 -2.28 14.23
N ALA A 239 8.91 -3.61 14.19
CA ALA A 239 10.19 -4.25 14.47
C ALA A 239 11.16 -4.10 13.29
N ALA A 240 10.65 -4.15 12.06
CA ALA A 240 11.42 -3.82 10.87
C ALA A 240 11.82 -2.33 10.85
N LEU A 241 10.87 -1.43 11.16
CA LEU A 241 11.14 -0.01 11.27
C LEU A 241 12.25 0.27 12.30
N ALA A 242 12.20 -0.31 13.49
CA ALA A 242 13.23 -0.12 14.51
C ALA A 242 14.64 -0.53 14.07
N ARG A 243 14.76 -1.60 13.26
CA ARG A 243 16.05 -1.99 12.66
C ARG A 243 16.54 -0.95 11.66
N ASP A 244 15.65 -0.46 10.81
CA ASP A 244 16.00 0.53 9.79
C ASP A 244 16.31 1.91 10.40
N VAL A 245 15.66 2.30 11.50
CA VAL A 245 16.02 3.49 12.29
C VAL A 245 17.50 3.46 12.69
N ALA A 246 18.00 2.33 13.18
CA ALA A 246 19.41 2.18 13.53
C ALA A 246 20.34 2.29 12.32
N LEU A 247 19.89 1.85 11.14
CA LEU A 247 20.64 1.98 9.89
C LEU A 247 20.69 3.43 9.41
N PHE A 248 19.59 4.19 9.52
CA PHE A 248 19.57 5.63 9.23
C PHE A 248 20.49 6.40 10.18
N ALA A 249 20.42 6.11 11.48
CA ALA A 249 21.30 6.71 12.48
C ALA A 249 22.79 6.46 12.19
N ALA A 250 23.14 5.25 11.76
CA ALA A 250 24.51 4.92 11.36
C ALA A 250 24.99 5.69 10.10
N GLN A 251 24.08 6.29 9.33
CA GLN A 251 24.35 7.11 8.15
C GLN A 251 24.23 8.62 8.42
N GLY A 252 24.06 9.04 9.68
CA GLY A 252 23.95 10.45 10.07
C GLY A 252 22.56 11.05 9.90
N TYR A 253 21.52 10.21 9.83
CA TYR A 253 20.12 10.66 9.87
C TYR A 253 19.56 10.47 11.28
N GLU A 254 18.94 11.51 11.81
CA GLU A 254 18.21 11.47 13.07
C GLU A 254 16.74 11.11 12.86
N LEU A 255 16.19 10.31 13.78
CA LEU A 255 14.76 10.10 13.88
C LEU A 255 14.13 11.35 14.52
N GLY A 256 13.28 12.03 13.75
CA GLY A 256 12.42 13.10 14.23
C GLY A 256 11.12 12.56 14.83
N GLU A 257 9.99 12.98 14.27
CA GLU A 257 8.68 12.51 14.69
C GLU A 257 8.42 11.05 14.27
N LEU A 258 7.78 10.28 15.16
CA LEU A 258 7.29 8.93 14.92
C LEU A 258 5.85 8.85 15.41
N THR A 259 4.92 8.63 14.49
CA THR A 259 3.49 8.56 14.79
C THR A 259 2.94 7.19 14.41
N ALA A 260 2.18 6.59 15.34
CA ALA A 260 1.55 5.29 15.16
C ALA A 260 0.04 5.44 14.93
N TYR A 261 -0.49 4.65 13.99
CA TYR A 261 -1.88 4.65 13.56
C TYR A 261 -2.47 3.25 13.68
N ASP A 262 -3.65 3.17 14.29
CA ASP A 262 -4.44 1.95 14.35
C ASP A 262 -5.28 1.78 13.07
N LEU A 263 -4.61 1.38 11.98
CA LEU A 263 -5.26 1.08 10.69
C LEU A 263 -5.66 -0.38 10.54
N PHE A 264 -5.39 -1.19 11.57
CA PHE A 264 -5.75 -2.61 11.64
C PHE A 264 -6.34 -2.96 13.01
N PRO A 265 -7.42 -2.28 13.44
CA PRO A 265 -7.96 -2.50 14.78
C PRO A 265 -8.40 -3.95 14.97
N MET A 266 -8.34 -4.41 16.23
CA MET A 266 -8.54 -5.80 16.64
C MET A 266 -7.44 -6.76 16.15
N THR A 267 -6.28 -6.24 15.74
CA THR A 267 -5.10 -7.03 15.39
C THR A 267 -3.86 -6.52 16.15
N HIS A 268 -2.73 -7.19 16.00
CA HIS A 268 -1.44 -6.74 16.55
C HIS A 268 -0.69 -5.79 15.61
N HIS A 269 -1.22 -5.51 14.41
CA HIS A 269 -0.57 -4.65 13.44
C HIS A 269 -0.75 -3.18 13.81
N VAL A 270 0.31 -2.40 13.62
CA VAL A 270 0.32 -0.95 13.82
C VAL A 270 1.03 -0.35 12.61
N GLU A 271 0.41 0.66 12.02
CA GLU A 271 1.05 1.43 10.94
C GLU A 271 1.82 2.59 11.57
N CYS A 272 3.06 2.81 11.16
CA CYS A 272 3.91 3.87 11.68
C CYS A 272 4.36 4.79 10.55
N VAL A 273 4.43 6.09 10.83
CA VAL A 273 5.08 7.09 9.97
C VAL A 273 6.24 7.69 10.74
N ALA A 274 7.45 7.51 10.23
CA ALA A 274 8.69 8.00 10.82
C ALA A 274 9.36 9.04 9.91
N VAL A 275 9.89 10.09 10.52
CA VAL A 275 10.60 11.16 9.82
C VAL A 275 12.09 11.06 10.12
N PHE A 276 12.92 11.10 9.09
CA PHE A 276 14.36 11.18 9.24
C PHE A 276 14.90 12.42 8.55
N THR A 277 15.79 13.14 9.23
CA THR A 277 16.50 14.30 8.70
C THR A 277 17.99 14.16 8.92
N LEU A 278 18.79 14.73 8.03
CA LEU A 278 20.25 14.74 8.19
C LEU A 278 20.63 15.59 9.42
N SER A 279 21.47 15.04 10.30
CA SER A 279 22.07 15.75 11.46
C SER A 279 22.99 16.90 11.05
#